data_AF-A0A7C6BZ21-F1
#
_entry.id   AF-A0A7C6BZ21-F1
#
_cell.length_a   1.000
_cell.length_b   1.000
_cell.length_c   1.000
_cell.angle_alpha   90.00
_cell.angle_beta   90.00
_cell.angle_gamma   90.00
#
_symmetry.space_group_name_H-M   'P 1'
#
loop_
_entity.id
_entity.type
_entity.pdbx_description
1 polymer ?
#
loop_
_entity_poly.entity_id
_entity_poly.type
_entity_poly.pdbx_seq_one_letter_code
_entity_poly.pdbx_strand_id
1 'polypeptide(L)'
;MKSLILYRPLYASTEQYARWIQEELSSQLDRIDKLQKYDIKIEKTKVFFLHGVPDYSKLSLKHRSIMWMLVNYLKRKPEKDLPKDGDQLISNYDGKVSFTDRNSIKPLIEYAKEDSAV
;
A
#
# COMPACT_ATOMS: atom_id res chain seq x y z
N MET A 1 4.31 -15.09 -19.40
CA MET A 1 4.42 -13.66 -19.73
C MET A 1 5.65 -13.09 -19.05
N LYS A 2 6.42 -12.17 -19.67
CA LYS A 2 7.58 -11.53 -19.03
C LYS A 2 7.18 -10.11 -18.62
N SER A 3 6.85 -9.92 -17.34
CA SER A 3 6.43 -8.63 -16.77
C SER A 3 7.34 -8.22 -15.63
N LEU A 4 7.49 -6.91 -15.43
CA LEU A 4 8.33 -6.30 -14.39
C LEU A 4 7.45 -5.47 -13.46
N ILE A 5 7.53 -5.76 -12.17
CA ILE A 5 6.87 -5.00 -11.11
C ILE A 5 7.91 -4.13 -10.43
N LEU A 6 7.66 -2.83 -10.41
CA LEU A 6 8.49 -1.86 -9.71
C LEU A 6 7.72 -1.27 -8.54
N TYR A 7 8.34 -1.24 -7.35
CA TYR A 7 7.71 -0.71 -6.14
C TYR A 7 8.68 0.09 -5.27
N ARG A 8 8.13 0.92 -4.36
CA ARG A 8 8.89 1.60 -3.30
C ARG A 8 8.08 1.58 -2.01
N PRO A 9 8.54 0.86 -0.96
CA PRO A 9 7.91 0.95 0.34
C PRO A 9 8.40 2.21 1.07
N LEU A 10 7.49 2.96 1.69
CA LEU A 10 7.82 4.05 2.61
C LEU A 10 7.46 3.66 4.06
N TYR A 11 6.18 3.43 4.35
CA TYR A 11 5.69 2.94 5.66
C TYR A 11 4.41 2.11 5.53
N ALA A 12 4.20 1.42 4.41
CA ALA A 12 2.88 0.86 4.06
C ALA A 12 2.97 -0.55 3.45
N SER A 13 1.79 -1.12 3.18
CA SER A 13 1.55 -2.41 2.54
C SER A 13 2.04 -2.54 1.09
N THR A 14 2.67 -1.52 0.51
CA THR A 14 3.11 -1.50 -0.90
C THR A 14 4.00 -2.68 -1.28
N GLU A 15 4.94 -3.07 -0.41
CA GLU A 15 5.80 -4.25 -0.68
C GLU A 15 4.99 -5.55 -0.69
N GLN A 16 4.02 -5.69 0.22
CA GLN A 16 3.17 -6.88 0.29
C GLN A 16 2.35 -7.03 -0.98
N TYR A 17 1.72 -5.94 -1.45
CA TYR A 17 1.01 -5.92 -2.72
C TYR A 17 1.94 -6.28 -3.89
N ALA A 18 3.13 -5.69 -3.96
CA ALA A 18 4.07 -5.98 -5.04
C ALA A 18 4.47 -7.46 -5.08
N ARG A 19 4.65 -8.10 -3.91
CA ARG A 19 4.92 -9.55 -3.80
C ARG A 19 3.72 -10.40 -4.22
N TRP A 20 2.51 -10.08 -3.80
CA TRP A 20 1.34 -10.84 -4.25
C TRP A 20 1.14 -10.74 -5.76
N ILE A 21 1.29 -9.54 -6.33
CA ILE A 21 1.19 -9.35 -7.78
C ILE A 21 2.30 -10.15 -8.49
N GLN A 22 3.51 -10.19 -7.93
CA GLN A 22 4.62 -10.99 -8.45
C GLN A 22 4.28 -12.48 -8.50
N GLU A 23 3.72 -13.02 -7.41
CA GLU A 23 3.30 -14.42 -7.33
C GLU A 23 2.24 -14.74 -8.40
N GLU A 24 1.20 -13.92 -8.51
CA GLU A 24 0.06 -14.15 -9.41
C GLU A 24 0.42 -14.06 -10.90
N LEU A 25 1.42 -13.23 -11.23
CA LEU A 25 1.86 -12.98 -12.62
C LEU A 25 3.17 -13.69 -12.98
N SER A 26 3.81 -14.38 -12.03
CA SER A 26 5.16 -14.95 -12.21
C SER A 26 6.17 -13.91 -12.74
N SER A 27 6.10 -12.69 -12.24
CA SER A 27 6.85 -11.52 -12.74
C SER A 27 8.20 -11.33 -12.07
N GLN A 28 9.07 -10.53 -12.70
CA GLN A 28 10.23 -9.96 -12.03
C GLN A 28 9.79 -8.85 -11.07
N LEU A 29 10.44 -8.74 -9.91
CA LEU A 29 10.21 -7.68 -8.92
C LEU A 29 11.51 -6.89 -8.68
N ASP A 30 11.46 -5.56 -8.76
CA ASP A 30 12.57 -4.70 -8.37
C ASP A 30 12.08 -3.38 -7.74
N ARG A 31 12.99 -2.62 -7.14
CA ARG A 31 12.67 -1.31 -6.58
C ARG A 31 12.67 -0.24 -7.65
N ILE A 32 11.74 0.70 -7.54
CA ILE A 32 11.67 1.86 -8.44
C ILE A 32 12.93 2.73 -8.39
N ASP A 33 13.71 2.63 -7.31
CA ASP A 33 15.01 3.31 -7.17
C ASP A 33 16.02 2.88 -8.25
N LYS A 34 15.80 1.71 -8.88
CA LYS A 34 16.62 1.19 -9.99
C LYS A 34 16.00 1.41 -11.36
N LEU A 35 15.06 2.37 -11.48
CA LEU A 35 14.37 2.68 -12.74
C LEU A 35 15.33 2.90 -13.92
N GLN A 36 16.49 3.53 -13.68
CA GLN A 36 17.50 3.82 -14.70
C GLN A 36 18.02 2.57 -15.44
N LYS A 37 17.85 1.37 -14.87
CA LYS A 37 18.20 0.10 -15.51
C LYS A 37 17.23 -0.29 -16.62
N TYR A 38 16.05 0.31 -16.67
CA TYR A 38 14.94 -0.09 -17.53
C TYR A 38 14.50 1.06 -18.43
N ASP A 39 14.30 0.79 -19.72
CA ASP A 39 13.71 1.75 -20.65
C ASP A 39 12.18 1.66 -20.59
N ILE A 40 11.55 2.54 -19.81
CA ILE A 40 10.09 2.53 -19.54
C ILE A 40 9.46 3.85 -20.02
N LYS A 41 8.41 3.76 -20.84
CA LYS A 41 7.61 4.90 -21.31
C LYS A 41 6.29 4.99 -20.54
N ILE A 42 6.15 6.01 -19.68
CA ILE A 42 5.02 6.15 -18.73
C ILE A 42 3.72 6.64 -19.41
N GLU A 43 3.82 7.33 -20.55
CA GLU A 43 2.70 8.06 -21.19
C GLU A 43 1.52 7.18 -21.63
N LYS A 44 1.70 5.85 -21.70
CA LYS A 44 0.66 4.89 -22.09
C LYS A 44 0.23 3.96 -20.95
N THR A 45 0.62 4.25 -19.72
CA THR A 45 0.39 3.35 -18.57
C THR A 45 -0.97 3.60 -17.92
N LYS A 46 -1.72 2.52 -17.65
CA LYS A 46 -2.93 2.56 -16.82
C LYS A 46 -2.57 2.67 -15.34
N VAL A 47 -3.30 3.50 -14.60
CA VAL A 47 -3.09 3.74 -13.17
C VAL A 47 -4.20 3.05 -12.37
N PHE A 48 -3.79 2.31 -11.33
CA PHE A 48 -4.67 1.63 -10.38
C PHE A 48 -4.35 2.09 -8.97
N PHE A 49 -5.37 2.20 -8.11
CA PHE A 49 -5.22 2.55 -6.69
C PHE A 49 -5.60 1.35 -5.83
N LEU A 50 -4.70 0.95 -4.92
CA LEU A 50 -4.93 -0.11 -3.94
C LEU A 50 -5.00 0.51 -2.55
N HIS A 51 -5.92 0.02 -1.72
CA HIS A 51 -6.11 0.54 -0.36
C HIS A 51 -4.91 0.15 0.52
N GLY A 52 -4.14 1.15 0.96
CA GLY A 52 -2.97 0.94 1.81
C GLY A 52 -3.29 1.03 3.29
N VAL A 53 -2.50 0.35 4.12
CA VAL A 53 -2.48 0.59 5.58
C VAL A 53 -1.07 0.98 5.97
N PRO A 54 -0.89 2.04 6.76
CA PRO A 54 0.40 2.32 7.37
C PRO A 54 0.80 1.17 8.29
N ASP A 55 1.99 0.64 8.07
CA ASP A 55 2.65 -0.29 8.98
C ASP A 55 3.31 0.51 10.10
N TYR A 56 2.54 0.76 11.16
CA TYR A 56 3.00 1.53 12.32
C TYR A 56 4.22 0.90 13.02
N SER A 57 4.47 -0.41 12.82
CA SER A 57 5.66 -1.08 13.32
C SER A 57 6.96 -0.63 12.62
N LYS A 58 6.86 -0.04 11.42
CA LYS A 58 8.01 0.46 10.64
C LYS A 58 8.27 1.95 10.83
N LEU A 59 7.47 2.65 11.64
CA LEU A 59 7.69 4.06 11.91
C LEU A 59 8.98 4.31 12.69
N SER A 60 9.64 5.43 12.38
CA SER A 60 10.76 5.93 13.18
C SER A 60 10.29 6.39 14.57
N LEU A 61 11.20 6.41 15.55
CA LEU A 61 10.88 6.80 16.94
C LEU A 61 10.16 8.16 17.03
N LYS A 62 10.59 9.15 16.25
CA LYS A 62 9.96 10.48 16.21
C LYS A 62 8.52 10.42 15.73
N HIS A 63 8.25 9.70 14.63
CA HIS A 63 6.89 9.55 14.11
C HIS A 63 6.00 8.76 15.07
N ARG A 64 6.54 7.72 15.73
CA ARG A 64 5.80 6.97 16.76
C ARG A 64 5.34 7.87 17.91
N SER A 65 6.21 8.75 18.42
CA SER A 65 5.85 9.66 19.51
C SER A 65 4.77 10.66 19.10
N ILE A 66 4.85 11.23 17.89
CA ILE A 66 3.83 12.16 17.37
C ILE A 66 2.49 11.44 17.20
N MET A 67 2.50 10.24 16.61
CA MET A 67 1.29 9.45 16.41
C MET A 67 0.66 9.01 17.73
N TRP A 68 1.46 8.59 18.70
CA TRP A 68 0.97 8.27 20.04
C TRP A 68 0.27 9.48 20.66
N MET A 69 0.85 10.68 20.58
CA MET A 69 0.21 11.90 21.10
C MET A 69 -1.10 12.20 20.38
N LEU A 70 -1.12 12.11 19.05
CA LEU A 70 -2.32 12.34 18.23
C LEU A 70 -3.42 11.34 18.58
N VAL A 71 -3.13 10.04 18.62
CA VAL A 71 -4.11 9.00 18.92
C VAL A 71 -4.65 9.15 20.34
N ASN A 72 -3.80 9.43 21.33
CA ASN A 72 -4.26 9.68 22.69
C ASN A 72 -5.12 10.94 22.81
N TYR A 73 -4.80 11.99 22.05
CA TYR A 73 -5.61 13.19 21.99
C TYR A 73 -7.00 12.90 21.40
N LEU A 74 -7.06 12.13 20.30
CA LEU A 74 -8.33 11.77 19.65
C LEU A 74 -9.18 10.85 20.55
N LYS A 75 -8.58 9.85 21.21
CA LYS A 75 -9.29 8.98 22.17
C LYS A 75 -9.97 9.71 23.32
N ARG A 76 -9.55 10.95 23.62
CA ARG A 76 -10.13 11.77 24.68
C ARG A 76 -11.30 12.64 24.21
N LYS A 77 -11.57 12.71 22.91
CA LYS A 77 -12.69 13.48 22.34
C LYS A 77 -13.97 12.65 22.32
N PRO A 78 -15.15 13.29 22.49
CA PRO A 78 -16.42 12.66 22.16
C PRO A 78 -16.46 12.28 20.67
N GLU A 79 -17.14 11.18 20.33
CA GLU A 79 -17.25 10.66 18.94
C GLU A 79 -17.75 11.72 17.95
N LYS A 80 -18.74 12.53 18.36
CA LYS A 80 -19.27 13.65 17.57
C LYS A 80 -18.24 14.74 17.19
N ASP A 81 -17.15 14.84 17.94
CA ASP A 81 -16.10 15.85 17.77
C ASP A 81 -14.84 15.26 17.11
N LEU A 82 -14.89 13.98 16.73
CA LEU A 82 -13.82 13.34 15.98
C LEU A 82 -13.83 13.83 14.52
N PRO A 83 -12.64 13.99 13.93
CA PRO A 83 -12.54 14.22 12.50
C PRO A 83 -13.07 12.99 11.75
N LYS A 84 -13.47 13.17 10.49
CA LYS A 84 -14.08 12.16 9.63
C LYS A 84 -13.36 10.79 9.63
N ASP A 85 -12.04 10.79 9.76
CA ASP A 85 -11.21 9.58 9.75
C ASP A 85 -10.54 9.30 11.11
N GLY A 86 -10.96 10.01 12.17
CA GLY A 86 -10.38 9.92 13.51
C GLY A 86 -10.59 8.55 14.15
N ASP A 87 -11.79 8.00 14.04
CA ASP A 87 -12.13 6.67 14.52
C ASP A 87 -11.29 5.58 13.85
N GLN A 88 -11.17 5.68 12.52
CA GLN A 88 -10.36 4.75 11.73
C GLN A 88 -8.87 4.84 12.11
N LEU A 89 -8.36 6.05 12.36
CA LEU A 89 -6.98 6.21 12.83
C LEU A 89 -6.76 5.54 14.19
N ILE A 90 -7.69 5.72 15.13
CA ILE A 90 -7.63 5.10 16.47
C ILE A 90 -7.69 3.57 16.35
N SER A 91 -8.66 3.04 15.60
CA SER A 91 -8.85 1.58 15.44
C SER A 91 -7.63 0.92 14.80
N ASN A 92 -7.03 1.58 13.81
CA ASN A 92 -5.90 1.04 13.07
C ASN A 92 -4.60 1.08 13.88
N TYR A 93 -4.52 1.98 14.86
CA TYR A 93 -3.37 2.12 15.74
C TYR A 93 -3.34 1.08 16.87
N ASP A 94 -4.50 0.75 17.46
CA ASP A 94 -4.59 -0.12 18.65
C ASP A 94 -4.48 -1.63 18.37
N GLY A 95 -4.65 -2.08 17.12
CA GLY A 95 -4.41 -3.50 16.85
C GLY A 95 -4.82 -4.00 15.47
N LYS A 96 -3.81 -4.48 14.74
CA LYS A 96 -3.84 -5.57 13.73
C LYS A 96 -5.00 -5.62 12.74
N VAL A 97 -5.56 -4.49 12.30
CA VAL A 97 -6.41 -4.56 11.12
C VAL A 97 -5.52 -4.61 9.88
N SER A 98 -5.24 -5.83 9.44
CA SER A 98 -4.64 -6.10 8.14
C SER A 98 -5.69 -5.78 7.07
N PHE A 99 -5.92 -4.51 6.75
CA PHE A 99 -6.76 -4.16 5.60
C PHE A 99 -6.10 -4.48 4.25
N THR A 100 -4.90 -5.06 4.27
CA THR A 100 -4.33 -5.66 3.08
C THR A 100 -5.14 -6.91 2.73
N ASP A 101 -6.13 -6.73 1.86
CA ASP A 101 -6.89 -7.82 1.26
C ASP A 101 -6.21 -8.26 -0.03
N ARG A 102 -5.75 -9.51 -0.09
CA ARG A 102 -5.17 -10.08 -1.32
C ARG A 102 -6.19 -10.09 -2.46
N ASN A 103 -7.50 -10.18 -2.18
CA ASN A 103 -8.51 -10.13 -3.24
C ASN A 103 -8.58 -8.77 -3.94
N SER A 104 -8.14 -7.69 -3.30
CA SER A 104 -8.15 -6.35 -3.90
C SER A 104 -7.26 -6.24 -5.15
N ILE A 105 -6.30 -7.15 -5.35
CA ILE A 105 -5.46 -7.17 -6.55
C ILE A 105 -6.12 -7.90 -7.73
N LYS A 106 -7.19 -8.67 -7.53
CA LYS A 106 -7.78 -9.50 -8.60
C LYS A 106 -8.09 -8.71 -9.89
N PRO A 107 -8.74 -7.53 -9.84
CA PRO A 107 -9.03 -6.76 -11.05
C PRO A 107 -7.76 -6.35 -11.81
N LEU A 108 -6.66 -6.07 -11.09
CA LEU A 108 -5.36 -5.76 -11.70
C LEU A 108 -4.76 -6.99 -12.37
N ILE A 109 -4.85 -8.17 -11.74
CA ILE A 109 -4.31 -9.42 -12.29
C ILE A 109 -5.07 -9.84 -13.53
N GLU A 110 -6.39 -9.75 -13.51
CA GLU A 110 -7.26 -10.05 -14.65
C GLU A 110 -6.92 -9.12 -15.83
N TYR A 111 -6.88 -7.81 -15.59
CA TYR A 111 -6.46 -6.83 -16.60
C TYR A 111 -5.08 -7.15 -17.20
N ALA A 112 -4.09 -7.43 -16.35
CA ALA A 112 -2.73 -7.72 -16.80
C ALA A 112 -2.61 -9.01 -17.62
N LYS A 113 -3.46 -10.02 -17.32
CA LYS A 113 -3.51 -11.27 -18.08
C LYS A 113 -4.20 -11.07 -19.43
N GLU A 114 -5.33 -10.37 -19.47
CA GLU A 114 -6.08 -10.08 -20.70
C GLU A 114 -5.27 -9.23 -21.69
N ASP A 115 -4.60 -8.18 -21.22
CA ASP A 115 -3.76 -7.29 -22.05
C ASP A 115 -2.60 -8.03 -22.73
N SER A 116 -2.24 -9.21 -22.23
CA SER A 116 -1.13 -10.01 -22.74
C SER A 116 -1.52 -11.25 -23.54
N ALA A 117 -2.83 -11.49 -23.66
CA ALA A 117 -3.40 -12.48 -24.56
C ALA A 117 -3.72 -11.89 -25.95
N VAL A 118 -3.53 -10.57 -26.13
CA VAL A 118 -3.64 -9.82 -27.39
C VAL A 118 -2.25 -9.54 -27.94
#